data_AF-E0W1V5-F1
#
_entry.id   AF-E0W1V5-F1
#
_cell.length_a   1.000
_cell.length_b   1.000
_cell.length_c   1.000
_cell.angle_alpha   90.00
_cell.angle_beta   90.00
_cell.angle_gamma   90.00
#
_symmetry.space_group_name_H-M   'P 1'
#
loop_
_entity.id
_entity.type
_entity.pdbx_description
1 polymer ?
#
loop_
_entity_poly.entity_id
_entity_poly.type
_entity_poly.pdbx_seq_one_letter_code
_entity_poly.pdbx_strand_id
1 'polypeptide(L)'
;MGLVGLACYRYCNFPFQTWEMKPESKNQNGGVGVLLNITAAVAIIEFLIKDGKVSVNQLQNGTTNAMQEHVGIFYRPKKLINILQNGGVDIFPPPDVFCYLEGTVLKHRAAENHLYHCMSVMSTSHNFAWSRWNAPAGRRNMILQMREVTDKKRPPNYNMLHVTPLKAILVDCTEVSASFNDEGIQGMKFYSDLYNLAMDHCSQHAKEKIENVSYDLSETICEMLCAIRPLSFS
;
A
#
# COMPACT_ATOMS: atom_id res chain seq x y z
N MET A 1 -3.39 -30.66 -18.91
CA MET A 1 -2.62 -29.54 -18.33
C MET A 1 -2.16 -29.96 -16.96
N GLY A 2 -0.85 -30.12 -16.74
CA GLY A 2 -0.29 -30.59 -15.46
C GLY A 2 -0.27 -29.50 -14.38
N LEU A 3 0.22 -29.84 -13.19
CA LEU A 3 0.34 -28.98 -11.99
C LEU A 3 0.86 -27.56 -12.28
N VAL A 4 1.76 -27.42 -13.27
CA VAL A 4 2.35 -26.15 -13.72
C VAL A 4 1.31 -25.19 -14.33
N GLY A 5 0.32 -25.71 -15.07
CA GLY A 5 -0.73 -24.90 -15.70
C GLY A 5 -1.72 -24.28 -14.71
N LEU A 6 -1.97 -24.95 -13.58
CA LEU A 6 -2.82 -24.43 -12.50
C LEU A 6 -2.14 -23.32 -11.70
N ALA A 7 -0.81 -23.42 -11.51
CA ALA A 7 -0.02 -22.39 -10.82
C ALA A 7 0.08 -21.07 -11.61
N CYS A 8 0.16 -21.14 -12.95
CA CYS A 8 0.22 -19.94 -13.79
C CYS A 8 -1.02 -19.04 -13.64
N TYR A 9 -2.22 -19.60 -13.43
CA TYR A 9 -3.43 -18.78 -13.25
C TYR A 9 -3.47 -18.13 -11.86
N ARG A 10 -3.03 -18.85 -10.82
CA ARG A 10 -3.09 -18.36 -9.44
C ARG A 10 -2.19 -17.15 -9.18
N TYR A 11 -1.02 -17.10 -9.82
CA TYR A 11 -0.05 -16.03 -9.58
C TYR A 11 -0.02 -14.98 -10.70
N CYS A 12 -1.02 -14.97 -11.58
CA CYS A 12 -1.09 -14.05 -12.71
C CYS A 12 -1.13 -12.57 -12.32
N ASN A 13 -1.55 -12.26 -11.09
CA ASN A 13 -1.62 -10.89 -10.57
C ASN A 13 -0.31 -10.40 -9.94
N PHE A 14 0.73 -11.22 -9.91
CA PHE A 14 2.03 -10.86 -9.36
C PHE A 14 3.10 -10.75 -10.46
N PRO A 15 4.03 -9.78 -10.36
CA PRO A 15 3.98 -8.65 -9.45
C PRO A 15 2.83 -7.67 -9.82
N PHE A 16 2.37 -6.90 -8.84
CA PHE A 16 1.48 -5.77 -9.05
C PHE A 16 2.16 -4.73 -9.94
N GLN A 17 1.39 -4.14 -10.83
CA GLN A 17 1.88 -3.10 -11.73
C GLN A 17 1.96 -1.75 -11.02
N THR A 18 0.95 -1.40 -10.22
CA THR A 18 0.93 -0.19 -9.38
C THR A 18 0.02 -0.38 -8.17
N TRP A 19 0.17 0.50 -7.19
CA TRP A 19 -0.76 0.62 -6.06
C TRP A 19 -0.78 2.06 -5.54
N GLU A 20 -1.90 2.47 -4.94
CA GLU A 20 -2.06 3.78 -4.29
C GLU A 20 -2.91 3.63 -3.03
N MET A 21 -2.48 4.26 -1.94
CA MET A 21 -3.26 4.43 -0.72
C MET A 21 -3.49 5.92 -0.46
N LYS A 22 -4.75 6.30 -0.23
CA LYS A 22 -5.12 7.70 0.03
C LYS A 22 -6.35 7.80 0.93
N PRO A 23 -6.51 8.88 1.71
CA PRO A 23 -7.75 9.11 2.45
C PRO A 23 -8.96 9.19 1.50
N GLU A 24 -10.10 8.69 1.95
CA GLU A 24 -11.39 8.88 1.29
C GLU A 24 -11.74 10.38 1.29
N SER A 25 -11.97 10.96 0.11
CA SER A 25 -12.43 12.35 0.02
C SER A 25 -13.82 12.47 0.66
N LYS A 26 -14.06 13.52 1.46
CA LYS A 26 -15.24 13.68 2.33
C LYS A 26 -16.53 13.18 1.66
N ASN A 27 -16.98 12.00 2.06
CA ASN A 27 -18.30 11.49 1.70
C ASN A 27 -19.35 12.20 2.57
N GLN A 28 -20.56 12.39 2.04
CA GLN A 28 -21.67 13.09 2.70
C GLN A 28 -22.09 12.47 4.06
N ASN A 29 -21.60 11.26 4.37
CA ASN A 29 -21.93 10.48 5.55
C ASN A 29 -20.88 10.54 6.69
N GLY A 30 -19.92 11.47 6.65
CA GLY A 30 -19.12 11.87 7.82
C GLY A 30 -18.08 10.88 8.38
N GLY A 31 -17.92 9.69 7.79
CA GLY A 31 -16.91 8.71 8.21
C GLY A 31 -15.53 8.97 7.58
N VAL A 32 -14.46 8.73 8.34
CA VAL A 32 -13.07 8.74 7.84
C VAL A 32 -12.74 7.34 7.29
N GLY A 33 -12.54 7.25 5.98
CA GLY A 33 -12.12 6.03 5.31
C GLY A 33 -10.81 6.21 4.56
N VAL A 34 -10.24 5.10 4.08
CA VAL A 34 -9.02 5.07 3.27
C VAL A 34 -9.28 4.20 2.05
N LEU A 35 -8.90 4.70 0.88
CA LEU A 35 -8.94 3.97 -0.38
C LEU A 35 -7.57 3.32 -0.61
N LEU A 36 -7.57 2.01 -0.87
CA LEU A 36 -6.39 1.26 -1.29
C LEU A 36 -6.66 0.65 -2.67
N ASN A 37 -5.97 1.15 -3.68
CA ASN A 37 -6.06 0.68 -5.05
C ASN A 37 -4.85 -0.20 -5.39
N ILE A 38 -5.11 -1.37 -5.94
CA ILE A 38 -4.13 -2.34 -6.44
C ILE A 38 -4.42 -2.58 -7.93
N THR A 39 -3.44 -2.27 -8.78
CA THR A 39 -3.46 -2.62 -10.20
C THR A 39 -2.52 -3.78 -10.43
N ALA A 40 -3.07 -4.94 -10.73
CA ALA A 40 -2.33 -6.13 -11.14
C ALA A 40 -2.43 -6.36 -12.65
N ALA A 41 -1.77 -7.40 -13.17
CA ALA A 41 -1.80 -7.70 -14.60
C ALA A 41 -3.20 -8.07 -15.11
N VAL A 42 -4.02 -8.75 -14.29
CA VAL A 42 -5.37 -9.16 -14.68
C VAL A 42 -6.44 -8.35 -13.95
N ALA A 43 -6.33 -8.21 -12.63
CA ALA A 43 -7.35 -7.54 -11.81
C ALA A 43 -6.94 -6.12 -11.41
N ILE A 44 -7.93 -5.21 -11.38
CA ILE A 44 -7.78 -3.88 -10.77
C ILE A 44 -8.81 -3.77 -9.66
N ILE A 45 -8.37 -3.50 -8.44
CA ILE A 45 -9.21 -3.54 -7.25
C ILE A 45 -9.00 -2.28 -6.43
N GLU A 46 -10.09 -1.62 -6.08
CA GLU A 46 -10.11 -0.57 -5.08
C GLU A 46 -10.85 -1.05 -3.83
N PHE A 47 -10.16 -1.03 -2.70
CA PHE A 47 -10.73 -1.27 -1.39
C PHE A 47 -11.10 0.04 -0.73
N LEU A 48 -12.25 0.06 -0.06
CA LEU A 48 -12.61 1.10 0.90
C LEU A 48 -12.47 0.53 2.32
N ILE A 49 -11.50 1.05 3.07
CA ILE A 49 -11.15 0.63 4.41
C ILE A 49 -11.73 1.62 5.42
N LYS A 50 -12.44 1.12 6.43
CA LYS A 50 -13.03 1.86 7.55
C LYS A 50 -12.73 1.13 8.86
N ASP A 51 -13.16 1.71 9.99
CA ASP A 51 -12.97 1.13 11.32
C ASP A 51 -13.41 -0.34 11.41
N GLY A 52 -12.44 -1.25 11.51
CA GLY A 52 -12.65 -2.70 11.67
C GLY A 52 -13.24 -3.42 10.45
N LYS A 53 -13.46 -2.72 9.33
CA LYS A 53 -14.18 -3.25 8.17
C LYS A 53 -13.60 -2.76 6.86
N VAL A 54 -13.74 -3.60 5.84
CA VAL A 54 -13.25 -3.32 4.50
C VAL A 54 -14.30 -3.77 3.48
N SER A 55 -14.46 -3.01 2.40
CA SER A 55 -15.30 -3.38 1.26
C SER A 55 -14.49 -3.29 -0.03
N VAL A 56 -14.91 -4.05 -1.03
CA VAL A 56 -14.47 -3.84 -2.41
C VAL A 56 -15.30 -2.67 -2.95
N ASN A 57 -14.67 -1.52 -3.15
CA ASN A 57 -15.34 -0.36 -3.74
C ASN A 57 -15.48 -0.52 -5.26
N GLN A 58 -14.42 -1.03 -5.91
CA GLN A 58 -14.42 -1.31 -7.34
C GLN A 58 -13.59 -2.56 -7.63
N LEU A 59 -14.05 -3.38 -8.58
CA LEU A 59 -13.33 -4.55 -9.09
C LEU A 59 -13.51 -4.59 -10.61
N GLN A 60 -12.40 -4.56 -11.35
CA GLN A 60 -12.37 -4.70 -12.80
C GLN A 60 -11.66 -6.00 -13.19
N ASN A 61 -12.10 -6.62 -14.29
CA ASN A 61 -11.46 -7.78 -14.95
C ASN A 61 -11.27 -9.05 -14.09
N GLY A 62 -11.84 -9.09 -12.88
CA GLY A 62 -11.87 -10.26 -12.00
C GLY A 62 -13.28 -10.74 -11.63
N THR A 63 -14.32 -10.27 -12.32
CA THR A 63 -15.71 -10.53 -11.92
C THR A 63 -16.29 -11.75 -12.62
N THR A 64 -16.51 -12.83 -11.87
CA THR A 64 -17.71 -13.65 -12.07
C THR A 64 -18.93 -12.90 -11.53
N ASN A 65 -20.15 -13.17 -12.02
CA ASN A 65 -21.38 -12.53 -11.51
C ASN A 65 -21.50 -12.60 -9.97
N ALA A 66 -21.03 -13.69 -9.37
CA ALA A 66 -21.00 -13.87 -7.90
C ALA A 66 -20.12 -12.84 -7.15
N MET A 67 -19.09 -12.27 -7.79
CA MET A 67 -18.22 -11.27 -7.13
C MET A 67 -18.85 -9.88 -7.12
N GLN A 68 -19.76 -9.58 -8.05
CA GLN A 68 -20.47 -8.30 -8.06
C GLN A 68 -21.38 -8.14 -6.84
N GLU A 69 -21.92 -9.25 -6.32
CA GLU A 69 -22.74 -9.26 -5.10
C GLU A 69 -21.99 -8.80 -3.84
N HIS A 70 -20.65 -8.85 -3.85
CA HIS A 70 -19.81 -8.46 -2.72
C HIS A 70 -19.29 -7.02 -2.82
N VAL A 71 -19.47 -6.34 -3.96
CA VAL A 71 -19.03 -4.95 -4.15
C VAL A 71 -19.88 -4.02 -3.28
N GLY A 72 -19.24 -3.10 -2.57
CA GLY A 72 -19.87 -2.16 -1.64
C GLY A 72 -20.26 -2.75 -0.28
N ILE A 73 -20.17 -4.08 -0.08
CA ILE A 73 -20.49 -4.71 1.21
C ILE A 73 -19.25 -4.71 2.11
N PHE A 74 -19.43 -4.24 3.35
CA PHE A 74 -18.39 -4.21 4.36
C PHE A 74 -18.28 -5.53 5.13
N TYR A 75 -17.09 -6.10 5.16
CA TYR A 75 -16.73 -7.29 5.93
C TYR A 75 -15.55 -7.02 6.85
N ARG A 76 -15.29 -7.91 7.81
CA ARG A 76 -13.98 -7.95 8.48
C ARG A 76 -12.89 -8.36 7.47
N PRO A 77 -11.65 -7.86 7.58
CA PRO A 77 -10.58 -8.14 6.61
C PRO A 77 -10.43 -9.62 6.26
N LYS A 78 -10.24 -10.49 7.26
CA LYS A 78 -10.12 -11.95 7.06
C LYS A 78 -11.27 -12.56 6.28
N LYS A 79 -12.50 -12.12 6.54
CA LYS A 79 -13.69 -12.62 5.84
C LYS A 79 -13.68 -12.17 4.38
N LEU A 80 -13.33 -10.91 4.10
CA LEU A 80 -13.24 -10.44 2.72
C LEU A 80 -12.13 -11.16 1.95
N ILE A 81 -10.96 -11.34 2.56
CA ILE A 81 -9.83 -12.05 1.95
C ILE A 81 -10.28 -13.45 1.51
N ASN A 82 -10.96 -14.19 2.39
CA ASN A 82 -11.48 -15.52 2.04
C ASN A 82 -12.52 -15.48 0.91
N ILE A 83 -13.42 -14.49 0.91
CA ILE A 83 -14.40 -14.30 -0.17
C ILE A 83 -13.69 -14.10 -1.51
N LEU A 84 -12.70 -13.21 -1.54
CA LEU A 84 -11.94 -12.89 -2.75
C LEU A 84 -11.14 -14.08 -3.26
N GLN A 85 -10.42 -14.78 -2.38
CA GLN A 85 -9.68 -15.99 -2.75
C GLN A 85 -10.61 -17.09 -3.29
N ASN A 86 -11.75 -17.32 -2.65
CA ASN A 86 -12.74 -18.28 -3.13
C ASN A 86 -13.39 -17.86 -4.46
N GLY A 87 -13.43 -16.55 -4.73
CA GLY A 87 -13.87 -15.96 -5.99
C GLY A 87 -12.80 -15.94 -7.10
N GLY A 88 -11.61 -16.49 -6.85
CA GLY A 88 -10.50 -16.50 -7.82
C GLY A 88 -9.73 -15.18 -7.93
N VAL A 89 -9.94 -14.26 -6.99
CA VAL A 89 -9.20 -13.00 -6.90
C VAL A 89 -7.96 -13.21 -6.03
N ASP A 90 -6.93 -13.80 -6.65
CA ASP A 90 -5.66 -14.13 -5.99
C ASP A 90 -4.70 -12.92 -6.00
N ILE A 91 -4.88 -12.01 -5.04
CA ILE A 91 -3.98 -10.87 -4.79
C ILE A 91 -3.29 -10.94 -3.41
N PHE A 92 -3.52 -12.02 -2.66
CA PHE A 92 -3.00 -12.21 -1.30
C PHE A 92 -1.93 -13.31 -1.34
N PRO A 93 -0.64 -12.95 -1.41
CA PRO A 93 0.45 -13.90 -1.61
C PRO A 93 0.59 -14.87 -0.42
N PRO A 94 0.54 -16.20 -0.64
CA PRO A 94 0.85 -17.17 0.41
C PRO A 94 2.35 -17.16 0.77
N PRO A 95 2.76 -17.74 1.92
CA PRO A 95 4.15 -17.69 2.37
C PRO A 95 5.18 -18.26 1.39
N ASP A 96 4.80 -19.23 0.56
CA ASP A 96 5.64 -19.96 -0.38
C ASP A 96 5.61 -19.40 -1.81
N VAL A 97 4.89 -18.29 -2.05
CA VAL A 97 4.72 -17.72 -3.41
C VAL A 97 6.05 -17.41 -4.10
N PHE A 98 7.10 -17.11 -3.33
CA PHE A 98 8.44 -16.81 -3.85
C PHE A 98 9.10 -17.99 -4.54
N CYS A 99 8.64 -19.22 -4.30
CA CYS A 99 9.09 -20.41 -5.01
C CYS A 99 8.58 -20.46 -6.46
N TYR A 100 7.56 -19.66 -6.80
CA TYR A 100 6.88 -19.69 -8.09
C TYR A 100 7.00 -18.38 -8.89
N LEU A 101 7.52 -17.32 -8.27
CA LEU A 101 7.71 -16.02 -8.91
C LEU A 101 9.18 -15.76 -9.21
N GLU A 102 9.53 -15.68 -10.49
CA GLU A 102 10.85 -15.21 -10.91
C GLU A 102 10.93 -13.68 -10.81
N GLY A 103 12.11 -13.16 -10.45
CA GLY A 103 12.39 -11.72 -10.44
C GLY A 103 11.73 -10.91 -9.31
N THR A 104 10.95 -11.52 -8.42
CA THR A 104 10.32 -10.83 -7.28
C THR A 104 11.28 -10.75 -6.09
N VAL A 105 11.52 -9.53 -5.59
CA VAL A 105 12.40 -9.31 -4.44
C VAL A 105 11.57 -9.11 -3.17
N LEU A 106 11.49 -10.17 -2.36
CA LEU A 106 10.85 -10.08 -1.05
C LEU A 106 11.58 -9.08 -0.15
N LYS A 107 10.83 -8.12 0.43
CA LYS A 107 11.38 -7.17 1.39
C LYS A 107 11.64 -7.82 2.74
N HIS A 108 12.48 -7.17 3.54
CA HIS A 108 12.75 -7.59 4.91
C HIS A 108 11.46 -7.52 5.75
N ARG A 109 10.86 -8.69 6.02
CA ARG A 109 9.50 -8.82 6.58
C ARG A 109 9.22 -7.94 7.80
N ALA A 110 10.12 -7.91 8.78
CA ALA A 110 9.90 -7.10 9.97
C ALA A 110 9.91 -5.58 9.67
N ALA A 111 10.75 -5.14 8.73
CA ALA A 111 10.82 -3.73 8.35
C ALA A 111 9.65 -3.33 7.45
N GLU A 112 9.22 -4.23 6.58
CA GLU A 112 8.01 -4.07 5.76
C GLU A 112 6.75 -3.93 6.65
N ASN A 113 6.58 -4.81 7.64
CA ASN A 113 5.46 -4.74 8.57
C ASN A 113 5.50 -3.45 9.41
N HIS A 114 6.68 -3.04 9.89
CA HIS A 114 6.84 -1.76 10.61
C HIS A 114 6.44 -0.57 9.73
N LEU A 115 6.89 -0.56 8.48
CA LEU A 115 6.51 0.48 7.53
C LEU A 115 5.00 0.52 7.28
N TYR A 116 4.33 -0.63 7.19
CA TYR A 116 2.87 -0.67 7.08
C TYR A 116 2.16 -0.11 8.31
N HIS A 117 2.68 -0.33 9.52
CA HIS A 117 2.16 0.33 10.72
C HIS A 117 2.36 1.85 10.68
N CYS A 118 3.51 2.34 10.23
CA CYS A 118 3.71 3.79 10.05
C CYS A 118 2.73 4.36 9.00
N MET A 119 2.58 3.68 7.87
CA MET A 119 1.65 4.06 6.81
C MET A 119 0.20 4.07 7.29
N SER A 120 -0.21 3.09 8.12
CA SER A 120 -1.58 3.00 8.62
C SER A 120 -1.93 4.14 9.57
N VAL A 121 -1.00 4.53 10.45
CA VAL A 121 -1.15 5.67 11.36
C VAL A 121 -1.23 6.99 10.58
N MET A 122 -0.50 7.09 9.47
CA MET A 122 -0.49 8.29 8.61
C MET A 122 -1.56 8.30 7.52
N SER A 123 -2.42 7.29 7.47
CA SER A 123 -3.32 7.02 6.34
C SER A 123 -4.40 8.08 6.10
N THR A 124 -4.70 8.92 7.11
CA THR A 124 -5.68 10.01 7.04
C THR A 124 -5.07 11.35 6.64
N SER A 125 -3.74 11.47 6.71
CA SER A 125 -2.98 12.70 6.46
C SER A 125 -2.07 12.60 5.23
N HIS A 126 -1.75 11.39 4.77
CA HIS A 126 -0.81 11.18 3.67
C HIS A 126 -1.37 10.25 2.60
N ASN A 127 -0.95 10.52 1.36
CA ASN A 127 -1.03 9.54 0.27
C ASN A 127 0.29 8.79 0.16
N PHE A 128 0.19 7.51 -0.15
CA PHE A 128 1.32 6.66 -0.50
C PHE A 128 1.06 6.01 -1.86
N ALA A 129 2.09 5.88 -2.68
CA ALA A 129 1.94 5.22 -3.97
C ALA A 129 3.17 4.40 -4.34
N TRP A 130 2.96 3.47 -5.26
CA TRP A 130 3.99 2.66 -5.88
C TRP A 130 5.12 3.50 -6.48
N SER A 131 6.33 2.95 -6.49
CA SER A 131 7.48 3.53 -7.18
C SER A 131 8.20 2.48 -8.00
N ARG A 132 8.60 2.83 -9.22
CA ARG A 132 9.40 1.97 -10.10
C ARG A 132 10.75 1.59 -9.50
N TRP A 133 11.25 2.40 -8.57
CA TRP A 133 12.55 2.21 -7.94
C TRP A 133 12.53 1.11 -6.88
N ASN A 134 11.34 0.72 -6.40
CA ASN A 134 11.20 -0.27 -5.33
C ASN A 134 11.74 -1.64 -5.70
N ALA A 135 11.34 -2.19 -6.86
CA ALA A 135 11.73 -3.51 -7.31
C ALA A 135 13.27 -3.68 -7.41
N PRO A 136 14.02 -2.79 -8.10
CA PRO A 136 15.48 -2.93 -8.21
C PRO A 136 16.26 -2.63 -6.92
N ALA A 137 15.65 -2.00 -5.91
CA ALA A 137 16.36 -1.58 -4.70
C ALA A 137 16.74 -2.72 -3.74
N GLY A 138 16.35 -3.96 -4.03
CA GLY A 138 16.74 -5.11 -3.22
C GLY A 138 15.88 -5.30 -1.96
N ARG A 139 16.30 -6.24 -1.10
CA ARG A 139 15.50 -6.74 0.02
C ARG A 139 15.34 -5.76 1.20
N ARG A 140 16.36 -4.94 1.47
CA ARG A 140 16.40 -4.06 2.67
C ARG A 140 15.99 -2.62 2.38
N ASN A 141 15.66 -2.30 1.14
CA ASN A 141 15.26 -0.97 0.72
C ASN A 141 13.82 -1.01 0.24
N MET A 142 12.97 -0.19 0.83
CA MET A 142 11.58 0.01 0.43
C MET A 142 11.48 1.43 -0.09
N ILE A 143 11.14 1.57 -1.36
CA ILE A 143 11.01 2.87 -2.01
C ILE A 143 9.56 3.03 -2.43
N LEU A 144 8.99 4.18 -2.09
CA LEU A 144 7.60 4.49 -2.38
C LEU A 144 7.46 6.00 -2.50
N GLN A 145 6.37 6.43 -3.11
CA GLN A 145 6.02 7.83 -3.17
C GLN A 145 5.19 8.20 -1.94
N MET A 146 5.42 9.39 -1.39
CA MET A 146 4.58 9.95 -0.32
C MET A 146 4.26 11.42 -0.55
N ARG A 147 3.08 11.87 -0.13
CA ARG A 147 2.76 13.30 -0.02
C ARG A 147 1.75 13.54 1.08
N GLU A 148 1.81 14.72 1.69
CA GLU A 148 0.78 15.18 2.61
C GLU A 148 -0.50 15.54 1.84
N VAL A 149 -1.66 15.17 2.39
CA VAL A 149 -2.97 15.57 1.90
C VAL A 149 -3.30 16.95 2.43
N THR A 150 -3.49 17.88 1.51
CA THR A 150 -3.79 19.28 1.83
C THR A 150 -5.14 19.66 1.22
N ASP A 151 -5.87 20.56 1.87
CA ASP A 151 -7.15 21.09 1.35
C ASP A 151 -6.97 22.07 0.17
N LYS A 152 -5.75 22.15 -0.40
CA LYS A 152 -5.44 23.03 -1.53
C LYS A 152 -6.04 22.46 -2.80
N LYS A 153 -6.52 23.36 -3.68
CA LYS A 153 -7.05 23.00 -5.02
C LYS A 153 -6.06 22.17 -5.85
N ARG A 154 -4.76 22.36 -5.64
CA ARG A 154 -3.70 21.57 -6.26
C ARG A 154 -2.92 20.86 -5.15
N PRO A 155 -2.94 19.51 -5.11
CA PRO A 155 -2.15 18.77 -4.14
C PRO A 155 -0.66 18.97 -4.41
N PRO A 156 0.20 18.85 -3.38
CA PRO A 156 1.64 18.86 -3.57
C PRO A 156 2.09 17.69 -4.44
N ASN A 157 3.29 17.83 -5.03
CA ASN A 157 3.94 16.75 -5.72
C ASN A 157 4.31 15.63 -4.74
N TYR A 158 4.44 14.41 -5.26
CA TYR A 158 4.99 13.30 -4.50
C TYR A 158 6.48 13.51 -4.23
N ASN A 159 6.88 13.27 -2.99
CA ASN A 159 8.28 13.07 -2.62
C ASN A 159 8.63 11.58 -2.72
N MET A 160 9.89 11.28 -2.99
CA MET A 160 10.39 9.91 -2.98
C MET A 160 10.87 9.54 -1.58
N LEU A 161 10.23 8.53 -0.99
CA LEU A 161 10.54 8.01 0.33
C LEU A 161 11.41 6.76 0.19
N HIS A 162 12.54 6.73 0.88
CA HIS A 162 13.39 5.54 0.99
C HIS A 162 13.46 5.11 2.45
N VAL A 163 12.97 3.90 2.72
CA VAL A 163 12.95 3.30 4.05
C VAL A 163 13.82 2.05 4.07
N THR A 164 14.59 1.91 5.15
CA THR A 164 15.39 0.74 5.47
C THR A 164 15.04 0.27 6.88
N PRO A 165 15.50 -0.92 7.32
CA PRO A 165 15.33 -1.33 8.72
C PRO A 165 15.95 -0.39 9.76
N LEU A 166 16.80 0.57 9.35
CA LEU A 166 17.57 1.43 10.25
C LEU A 166 17.17 2.91 10.18
N LYS A 167 16.56 3.35 9.07
CA LYS A 167 16.22 4.76 8.84
C LYS A 167 15.16 4.95 7.78
N ALA A 168 14.51 6.11 7.81
CA ALA A 168 13.71 6.66 6.71
C ALA A 168 14.29 8.01 6.27
N ILE A 169 14.32 8.25 4.95
CA ILE A 169 14.80 9.49 4.35
C ILE A 169 13.93 9.87 3.15
N LEU A 170 13.87 11.16 2.85
CA LEU A 170 13.41 11.65 1.56
C LEU A 170 14.64 11.78 0.65
N VAL A 171 14.53 11.29 -0.58
CA VAL A 171 15.62 11.35 -1.56
C VAL A 171 15.28 12.31 -2.68
N ASP A 172 16.30 12.96 -3.24
CA ASP A 172 16.13 13.86 -4.39
C ASP A 172 16.03 13.04 -5.68
N CYS A 173 14.89 12.37 -5.85
CA CYS A 173 14.59 11.53 -6.99
C CYS A 173 13.09 11.59 -7.33
N THR A 174 12.75 11.35 -8.59
CA THR A 174 11.37 11.25 -9.07
C THR A 174 11.21 9.99 -9.92
N GLU A 175 9.98 9.65 -10.33
CA GLU A 175 9.73 8.50 -11.23
C GLU A 175 10.31 8.67 -12.63
N VAL A 176 10.59 9.92 -13.03
CA VAL A 176 11.15 10.28 -14.34
C VAL A 176 12.66 10.55 -14.30
N SER A 177 13.28 10.44 -13.12
CA SER A 177 14.73 10.57 -12.99
C SER A 177 15.44 9.48 -13.80
N ALA A 178 16.59 9.82 -14.39
CA ALA A 178 17.36 8.87 -15.21
C ALA A 178 17.97 7.73 -14.36
N SER A 179 18.25 8.00 -13.10
CA SER A 179 18.87 7.10 -12.13
C SER A 179 18.29 7.34 -10.74
N PHE A 180 18.30 6.30 -9.91
CA PHE A 180 17.95 6.42 -8.51
C PHE A 180 19.08 7.09 -7.71
N ASN A 181 18.70 7.99 -6.80
CA ASN A 181 19.59 8.54 -5.78
C ASN A 181 19.16 7.98 -4.41
N ASP A 182 20.05 7.25 -3.74
CA ASP A 182 19.82 6.67 -2.42
C ASP A 182 20.31 7.57 -1.28
N GLU A 183 20.91 8.72 -1.61
CA GLU A 183 21.28 9.74 -0.65
C GLU A 183 20.08 10.62 -0.28
N GLY A 184 19.98 10.93 1.01
CA GLY A 184 18.93 11.82 1.51
C GLY A 184 19.15 13.25 1.04
N ILE A 185 18.07 14.02 0.97
CA ILE A 185 18.14 15.46 0.69
C ILE A 185 19.12 16.11 1.68
N GLN A 186 19.95 17.03 1.18
CA GLN A 186 20.97 17.70 2.01
C GLN A 186 20.35 18.41 3.22
N GLY A 187 20.99 18.26 4.39
CA GLY A 187 20.55 18.88 5.64
C GLY A 187 19.49 18.10 6.41
N MET A 188 19.06 16.93 5.93
CA MET A 188 18.17 16.05 6.70
C MET A 188 18.86 15.48 7.95
N LYS A 189 18.10 15.40 9.05
CA LYS A 189 18.52 14.70 10.26
C LYS A 189 18.42 13.19 10.07
N PHE A 190 18.91 12.45 11.05
CA PHE A 190 18.62 11.02 11.14
C PHE A 190 17.20 10.80 11.67
N TYR A 191 16.41 10.00 10.95
CA TYR A 191 15.09 9.53 11.38
C TYR A 191 15.09 8.01 11.39
N SER A 192 14.76 7.41 12.54
CA SER A 192 14.80 5.95 12.70
C SER A 192 13.71 5.23 11.88
N ASP A 193 12.60 5.90 11.59
CA ASP A 193 11.49 5.37 10.80
C ASP A 193 10.68 6.48 10.12
N LEU A 194 9.66 6.06 9.36
CA LEU A 194 8.76 6.96 8.65
C LEU A 194 7.96 7.85 9.60
N TYR A 195 7.57 7.36 10.78
CA TYR A 195 6.80 8.17 11.73
C TYR A 195 7.62 9.37 12.22
N ASN A 196 8.86 9.13 12.65
CA ASN A 196 9.77 10.19 13.11
C ASN A 196 10.10 11.19 12.00
N LEU A 197 10.32 10.70 10.78
CA LEU A 197 10.47 11.56 9.60
C LEU A 197 9.24 12.44 9.39
N ALA A 198 8.05 11.84 9.37
CA ALA A 198 6.81 12.55 9.14
C ALA A 198 6.55 13.62 10.21
N MET A 199 6.75 13.31 11.48
CA MET A 199 6.50 14.24 12.58
C MET A 199 7.42 15.47 12.59
N ASP A 200 8.60 15.41 11.97
CA ASP A 200 9.48 16.59 11.81
C ASP A 200 9.11 17.42 10.58
N HIS A 201 8.58 16.79 9.52
CA HIS A 201 8.36 17.43 8.22
C HIS A 201 6.91 17.80 7.87
N CYS A 202 5.91 17.17 8.50
CA CYS A 202 4.50 17.39 8.17
C CYS A 202 3.94 18.65 8.85
N SER A 203 2.87 19.19 8.28
CA SER A 203 2.17 20.34 8.85
C SER A 203 1.51 20.02 10.20
N GLN A 204 1.22 21.05 11.00
CA GLN A 204 0.51 20.86 12.27
C GLN A 204 -0.85 20.15 12.07
N HIS A 205 -1.54 20.45 10.96
CA HIS A 205 -2.81 19.80 10.63
C HIS A 205 -2.64 18.29 10.34
N ALA A 206 -1.54 17.90 9.68
CA ALA A 206 -1.23 16.49 9.47
C ALA A 206 -0.90 15.78 10.79
N LYS A 207 -0.18 16.43 11.71
CA LYS A 207 0.11 15.90 13.06
C LYS A 207 -1.16 15.63 13.84
N GLU A 208 -2.10 16.58 13.87
CA GLU A 208 -3.40 16.39 14.50
C GLU A 208 -4.18 15.21 13.91
N LYS A 209 -4.16 15.03 12.58
CA LYS A 209 -4.79 13.88 11.93
C LYS A 209 -4.13 12.55 12.28
N ILE A 210 -2.80 12.54 12.42
CA ILE A 210 -2.01 11.37 12.82
C ILE A 210 -2.35 10.98 14.26
N GLU A 211 -2.42 11.95 15.18
CA GLU A 211 -2.71 11.72 16.60
C GLU A 211 -4.16 11.26 16.82
N ASN A 212 -5.09 11.70 15.98
CA ASN A 212 -6.51 11.37 16.09
C ASN A 212 -6.94 10.19 15.19
N VAL A 213 -5.99 9.47 14.59
CA VAL A 213 -6.34 8.28 13.79
C VAL A 213 -6.97 7.22 14.70
N SER A 214 -8.11 6.67 14.26
CA SER A 214 -8.74 5.56 14.96
C SER A 214 -7.81 4.34 15.00
N TYR A 215 -7.69 3.73 16.17
CA TYR A 215 -6.94 2.49 16.35
C TYR A 215 -7.47 1.39 15.42
N ASP A 216 -8.80 1.21 15.36
CA ASP A 216 -9.44 0.19 14.54
C ASP A 216 -9.19 0.41 13.04
N LEU A 217 -9.21 1.67 12.58
CA LEU A 217 -8.86 2.00 11.20
C LEU A 217 -7.40 1.64 10.90
N SER A 218 -6.48 2.10 11.76
CA SER A 218 -5.04 1.86 11.59
C SER A 218 -4.73 0.36 11.56
N GLU A 219 -5.30 -0.42 12.48
CA GLU A 219 -5.08 -1.87 12.51
C GLU A 219 -5.70 -2.57 11.29
N THR A 220 -6.90 -2.17 10.85
CA THR A 220 -7.53 -2.73 9.64
C THR A 220 -6.70 -2.47 8.39
N ILE A 221 -6.14 -1.26 8.25
CA ILE A 221 -5.25 -0.91 7.14
C ILE A 221 -3.97 -1.73 7.20
N CYS A 222 -3.35 -1.84 8.38
CA CYS A 222 -2.14 -2.64 8.53
C CYS A 222 -2.39 -4.11 8.22
N GLU A 223 -3.53 -4.69 8.66
CA GLU A 223 -3.91 -6.07 8.32
C GLU A 223 -4.01 -6.27 6.81
N MET A 224 -4.68 -5.35 6.09
CA MET A 224 -4.80 -5.39 4.64
C MET A 224 -3.44 -5.26 3.94
N LEU A 225 -2.60 -4.30 4.33
CA LEU A 225 -1.27 -4.11 3.76
C LEU A 225 -0.36 -5.32 4.04
N CYS A 226 -0.41 -5.89 5.25
CA CYS A 226 0.36 -7.08 5.62
C CYS A 226 -0.08 -8.34 4.86
N ALA A 227 -1.35 -8.42 4.46
CA ALA A 227 -1.91 -9.50 3.66
C ALA A 227 -1.59 -9.38 2.18
N ILE A 228 -1.66 -8.17 1.61
CA ILE A 228 -1.38 -7.90 0.18
C ILE A 228 0.12 -7.81 -0.09
N ARG A 229 0.89 -7.28 0.87
CA ARG A 229 2.34 -7.06 0.80
C ARG A 229 2.79 -6.29 -0.45
N PRO A 230 2.19 -5.13 -0.78
CA PRO A 230 2.48 -4.41 -2.02
C PRO A 230 3.98 -4.16 -2.23
N LEU A 231 4.72 -3.79 -1.18
CA LEU A 231 6.16 -3.49 -1.27
C LEU A 231 7.05 -4.68 -1.67
N SER A 232 6.64 -5.91 -1.39
CA SER A 232 7.38 -7.12 -1.79
C SER A 232 6.99 -7.63 -3.17
N PHE A 233 5.78 -7.29 -3.63
CA PHE A 233 5.19 -7.85 -4.84
C PHE A 233 4.86 -6.77 -5.86
N SER A 234 5.59 -5.65 -5.88
CA SER A 234 5.44 -4.54 -6.84
C SER A 234 6.76 -3.86 -7.17
#